data_AF-A0A9Q0HYP9-F1
#
_entry.id   AF-A0A9Q0HYP9-F1
#
_cell.length_a   1.000
_cell.length_b   1.000
_cell.length_c   1.000
_cell.angle_alpha   90.00
_cell.angle_beta   90.00
_cell.angle_gamma   90.00
#
_symmetry.space_group_name_H-M   'P 1'
#
loop_
_entity.id
_entity.type
_entity.pdbx_description
1 polymer ?
#
loop_
_entity_poly.entity_id
_entity_poly.type
_entity_poly.pdbx_seq_one_letter_code
_entity_poly.pdbx_strand_id
1 'polypeptide(L)'
;MHRILSKIPASRFTPHIEQLVTRSQCGFIPGRNIMENFLYAQQLLHFANKENIQLGVLKADLHKAFDTLNWSFIRKVLAAIGLPPQFIIGSQIVFFMAGRE
;
A
#
# COMPACT_ATOMS: atom_id res chain seq x y z
N MET A 1 -19.33 -6.40 -14.35
CA MET A 1 -19.50 -4.94 -14.14
C MET A 1 -18.54 -4.38 -13.06
N HIS A 2 -18.55 -4.90 -11.83
CA HIS A 2 -17.72 -4.40 -10.70
C HIS A 2 -16.21 -4.27 -10.98
N ARG A 3 -15.63 -5.26 -11.68
CA ARG A 3 -14.19 -5.25 -12.01
C ARG A 3 -13.78 -4.13 -12.97
N ILE A 4 -14.69 -3.65 -13.82
CA ILE A 4 -14.44 -2.50 -14.72
C ILE A 4 -14.52 -1.20 -13.92
N LEU A 5 -15.54 -1.08 -13.06
CA LEU A 5 -15.75 0.08 -12.21
C LEU A 5 -14.62 0.30 -11.19
N SER A 6 -13.96 -0.76 -10.72
CA SER A 6 -12.76 -0.65 -9.87
C SER A 6 -11.47 -0.41 -10.64
N LYS A 7 -11.38 -0.90 -11.89
CA LYS A 7 -10.17 -0.75 -12.71
C LYS A 7 -9.93 0.69 -13.18
N ILE A 8 -10.99 1.42 -13.53
CA ILE A 8 -10.91 2.81 -14.00
C ILE A 8 -10.27 3.76 -12.97
N PRO A 9 -10.75 3.85 -11.71
CA PRO A 9 -10.13 4.70 -10.70
C PRO A 9 -8.72 4.21 -10.35
N ALA A 10 -8.50 2.89 -10.27
CA ALA A 10 -7.18 2.33 -10.01
C ALA A 10 -6.17 2.74 -11.08
N SER A 11 -6.49 2.59 -12.37
CA SER A 11 -5.59 2.94 -13.47
C SER A 11 -5.27 4.43 -13.53
N ARG A 12 -6.20 5.29 -13.10
CA ARG A 12 -5.96 6.75 -12.99
C ARG A 12 -5.08 7.10 -11.79
N PHE A 13 -5.13 6.31 -10.72
CA PHE A 13 -4.35 6.56 -9.51
C PHE A 13 -2.94 5.97 -9.59
N THR A 14 -2.75 4.86 -10.31
CA THR A 14 -1.47 4.16 -10.46
C THR A 14 -0.29 5.07 -10.83
N PRO A 15 -0.38 6.04 -11.75
CA PRO A 15 0.76 6.91 -12.08
C PRO A 15 1.22 7.80 -10.92
N HIS A 16 0.34 8.06 -9.96
CA HIS A 16 0.62 8.93 -8.81
C HIS A 16 1.07 8.16 -7.57
N ILE A 17 0.77 6.85 -7.50
CA ILE A 17 1.03 6.05 -6.30
C ILE A 17 2.52 5.99 -5.95
N GLU A 18 3.40 5.99 -6.94
CA GLU A 18 4.85 5.94 -6.73
C GLU A 18 5.40 7.17 -6.01
N GLN A 19 4.73 8.32 -6.13
CA GLN A 19 5.09 9.56 -5.44
C GLN A 19 4.59 9.58 -3.99
N LEU A 20 3.62 8.73 -3.66
CA LEU A 20 2.95 8.69 -2.36
C LEU A 20 3.52 7.62 -1.42
N VAL A 21 4.19 6.60 -1.97
CA VAL A 21 4.76 5.50 -1.20
C VAL A 21 6.27 5.50 -1.24
N THR A 22 6.90 5.04 -0.15
CA THR A 22 8.35 4.86 -0.08
C THR A 22 8.83 3.82 -1.08
N ARG A 23 10.12 3.84 -1.45
CA ARG A 23 10.72 2.83 -2.34
C ARG A 23 10.64 1.41 -1.78
N SER A 24 10.62 1.27 -0.45
CA SER A 24 10.45 -0.01 0.24
C SER A 24 9.04 -0.59 0.13
N GLN A 25 8.04 0.16 -0.37
CA GLN A 25 6.72 -0.42 -0.66
C GLN A 25 6.78 -1.15 -2.01
N CYS A 26 7.01 -2.47 -1.99
CA CYS A 26 7.00 -3.29 -3.20
C CYS A 26 5.61 -3.89 -3.51
N GLY A 27 4.80 -4.13 -2.48
CA GLY A 27 3.47 -4.72 -2.65
C GLY A 27 2.50 -3.75 -3.33
N PHE A 28 1.76 -4.25 -4.33
CA PHE A 28 0.72 -3.54 -5.07
C PHE A 28 1.19 -2.31 -5.87
N ILE A 29 2.50 -2.19 -6.13
CA ILE A 29 3.08 -1.15 -7.00
C ILE A 29 3.60 -1.81 -8.27
N PRO A 30 3.09 -1.47 -9.47
CA PRO A 30 3.57 -2.04 -10.72
C PRO A 30 5.08 -1.79 -10.90
N GLY A 31 5.80 -2.77 -11.43
CA GLY A 31 7.23 -2.65 -11.71
C GLY A 31 8.15 -2.79 -10.50
N ARG A 32 7.62 -2.88 -9.27
CA ARG A 32 8.44 -3.14 -8.07
C ARG A 32 8.46 -4.61 -7.70
N ASN A 33 9.62 -5.09 -7.24
CA ASN A 33 9.81 -6.49 -6.89
C ASN A 33 10.18 -6.62 -5.41
N ILE A 34 9.45 -7.48 -4.67
CA ILE A 34 9.72 -7.77 -3.26
C ILE A 34 11.14 -8.29 -3.00
N MET A 35 11.77 -8.92 -4.02
CA MET A 35 13.14 -9.41 -3.94
C MET A 35 14.16 -8.29 -3.68
N GLU A 36 13.89 -7.05 -4.12
CA GLU A 36 14.77 -5.92 -3.86
C GLU A 36 14.87 -5.63 -2.36
N ASN A 37 13.73 -5.58 -1.66
CA ASN A 37 13.71 -5.41 -0.20
C ASN A 37 14.38 -6.57 0.53
N PHE A 38 14.18 -7.80 0.06
CA PHE A 38 14.83 -8.97 0.65
C PHE A 38 16.36 -8.85 0.53
N LEU A 39 16.87 -8.46 -0.64
CA LEU A 39 18.29 -8.23 -0.86
C LEU A 39 18.83 -7.11 0.04
N TYR A 40 18.11 -5.99 0.15
CA TYR A 40 18.46 -4.91 1.07
C TYR A 40 18.53 -5.38 2.53
N ALA A 41 17.56 -6.18 2.98
CA ALA A 41 17.57 -6.73 4.33
C ALA A 41 18.77 -7.68 4.56
N GLN A 42 19.10 -8.53 3.58
CA GLN A 42 20.28 -9.39 3.66
C GLN A 42 21.58 -8.59 3.73
N GLN A 43 21.70 -7.51 2.94
CA GLN A 43 22.87 -6.62 2.97
C GLN A 43 23.00 -5.92 4.33
N LEU A 44 21.89 -5.45 4.91
CA LEU A 44 21.88 -4.85 6.25
C LEU A 44 22.32 -5.85 7.34
N LEU A 45 21.83 -7.09 7.29
CA LEU A 45 22.24 -8.14 8.22
C LEU A 45 23.73 -8.48 8.08
N HIS A 46 24.21 -8.61 6.85
CA HIS A 46 25.62 -8.87 6.57
C HIS A 46 26.52 -7.73 7.07
N PHE A 47 26.14 -6.48 6.79
CA PHE A 47 26.85 -5.30 7.26
C PHE A 47 26.89 -5.23 8.79
N ALA A 48 25.75 -5.42 9.46
CA ALA A 48 25.68 -5.41 10.92
C ALA A 48 26.57 -6.49 11.54
N ASN A 49 26.60 -7.69 10.97
CA ASN A 49 27.47 -8.77 11.42
C ASN A 49 28.96 -8.42 11.22
N LYS A 50 29.31 -7.80 10.08
CA LYS A 50 30.69 -7.40 9.77
C LYS A 50 31.20 -6.31 10.71
N GLU A 51 30.37 -5.31 11.00
CA GLU A 51 30.72 -4.16 11.84
C GLU A 51 30.44 -4.41 13.34
N ASN A 52 30.03 -5.62 13.71
CA ASN A 52 29.67 -6.01 15.08
C ASN A 52 28.61 -5.10 15.71
N ILE A 53 27.64 -4.66 14.90
CA ILE A 53 26.51 -3.82 15.30
C ILE A 53 25.35 -4.73 15.74
N GLN A 54 24.82 -4.47 16.94
CA GLN A 54 23.60 -5.14 17.38
C GLN A 54 22.39 -4.64 16.58
N LEU A 55 21.77 -5.55 15.82
CA LEU A 55 20.60 -5.27 14.99
C LEU A 55 19.41 -6.13 15.44
N GLY A 56 18.25 -5.50 15.63
CA GLY A 56 16.97 -6.16 15.86
C GLY A 56 16.06 -6.07 14.62
N VAL A 57 15.29 -7.12 14.36
CA VAL A 57 14.31 -7.15 13.27
C VAL A 57 12.90 -7.26 13.85
N LEU A 58 12.04 -6.30 13.50
CA LEU A 58 10.62 -6.32 13.84
C LEU A 58 9.81 -6.75 12.61
N LYS A 59 9.09 -7.87 12.73
CA LYS A 59 8.12 -8.31 11.73
C LYS A 59 6.71 -8.01 12.24
N ALA A 60 6.03 -7.07 11.58
CA ALA A 60 4.62 -6.76 11.82
C ALA A 60 3.77 -7.32 10.68
N ASP A 61 2.67 -7.99 11.03
CA ASP A 61 1.70 -8.53 10.08
C ASP A 61 0.28 -8.07 10.50
N LEU A 62 -0.59 -7.83 9.52
CA LEU A 62 -1.95 -7.34 9.74
C LEU A 62 -2.94 -8.46 9.49
N HIS A 63 -3.49 -9.03 10.56
CA HIS A 63 -4.55 -10.02 10.46
C HIS A 63 -5.82 -9.41 9.84
N LYS A 64 -6.28 -9.98 8.72
CA LYS A 64 -7.48 -9.53 7.98
C LYS A 64 -7.47 -8.02 7.73
N ALA A 65 -6.39 -7.53 7.12
CA ALA A 65 -6.16 -6.11 6.89
C ALA A 65 -7.33 -5.39 6.20
N PHE A 66 -8.04 -6.04 5.28
CA PHE A 66 -9.19 -5.45 4.57
C PHE A 66 -10.49 -5.45 5.38
N ASP A 67 -10.67 -6.42 6.28
CA ASP A 67 -11.87 -6.53 7.13
C ASP A 67 -11.83 -5.57 8.32
N THR A 68 -10.63 -5.11 8.69
CA THR A 68 -10.37 -4.28 9.88
C THR A 68 -10.16 -2.80 9.57
N LEU A 69 -10.37 -2.38 8.31
CA LEU A 69 -10.15 -0.99 7.89
C LEU A 69 -11.18 -0.03 8.51
N ASN A 70 -10.67 1.05 9.10
CA ASN A 70 -11.51 2.19 9.47
C ASN A 70 -11.73 3.12 8.26
N TRP A 71 -12.90 3.04 7.63
CA TRP A 71 -13.26 3.85 6.46
C TRP A 71 -13.23 5.35 6.70
N SER A 72 -13.48 5.82 7.92
CA SER A 72 -13.38 7.24 8.25
C SER A 72 -11.93 7.71 8.23
N PHE A 73 -10.99 6.86 8.67
CA PHE A 73 -9.57 7.14 8.60
C PHE A 73 -9.09 7.17 7.15
N ILE A 74 -9.48 6.17 6.34
CA ILE A 74 -9.12 6.12 4.91
C ILE A 74 -9.58 7.39 4.18
N ARG A 75 -10.81 7.89 4.41
CA ARG A 75 -11.25 9.16 3.81
C ARG A 75 -10.37 10.34 4.18
N LYS A 76 -10.00 10.46 5.46
CA LYS A 76 -9.16 11.55 5.95
C LYS A 76 -7.77 11.51 5.29
N VAL A 77 -7.19 10.32 5.14
CA VAL A 77 -5.91 10.14 4.45
C VAL A 77 -6.02 10.52 2.97
N LEU A 78 -7.03 10.03 2.26
CA LEU A 78 -7.21 10.35 0.84
C LEU A 78 -7.46 11.86 0.61
N ALA A 79 -8.18 12.52 1.53
CA ALA A 79 -8.37 13.97 1.50
C ALA A 79 -7.06 14.72 1.79
N ALA A 80 -6.25 14.26 2.75
CA ALA A 80 -4.97 14.86 3.10
C ALA A 80 -3.93 14.74 1.97
N ILE A 81 -4.00 13.68 1.16
CA ILE A 81 -3.19 13.51 -0.05
C ILE A 81 -3.66 14.44 -1.20
N GLY A 82 -4.81 15.11 -1.04
CA GLY A 82 -5.32 16.08 -2.01
C GLY A 82 -6.21 15.48 -3.10
N LEU A 83 -6.79 14.29 -2.87
CA LEU A 83 -7.70 13.70 -3.86
C LEU A 83 -9.05 14.41 -3.89
N PRO A 84 -9.67 14.59 -5.08
CA PRO A 84 -10.97 15.23 -5.20
C PRO A 84 -12.06 14.50 -4.42
N PRO A 85 -13.02 15.21 -3.78
CA PRO A 85 -14.11 14.59 -3.03
C PRO A 85 -14.91 13.55 -3.85
N GLN A 86 -15.12 13.81 -5.14
CA GLN A 86 -15.83 12.90 -6.04
C GLN A 86 -15.08 11.57 -6.22
N PHE A 87 -13.74 11.61 -6.26
CA PHE A 87 -12.91 10.41 -6.34
C PHE A 87 -12.97 9.60 -5.05
N ILE A 88 -12.94 10.27 -3.90
CA ILE A 88 -13.03 9.64 -2.57
C ILE A 88 -14.40 8.98 -2.37
N ILE A 89 -15.49 9.66 -2.73
CA ILE A 89 -16.84 9.09 -2.61
C ILE A 89 -17.00 7.91 -3.58
N GLY A 90 -16.54 8.06 -4.82
CA GLY A 90 -16.60 7.00 -5.83
C GLY A 90 -15.84 5.74 -5.42
N SER A 91 -14.64 5.87 -4.85
CA SER A 91 -13.85 4.71 -4.40
C SER A 91 -14.53 3.96 -3.25
N GLN A 92 -15.22 4.67 -2.34
CA GLN A 92 -16.00 4.03 -1.29
C GLN A 92 -17.19 3.26 -1.83
N ILE A 93 -17.95 3.85 -2.76
CA ILE A 93 -19.11 3.18 -3.37
C ILE A 93 -18.66 1.88 -4.07
N VAL A 94 -17.57 1.94 -4.84
CA VAL A 94 -17.00 0.76 -5.50
C VAL A 94 -16.61 -0.33 -4.48
N PHE A 95 -15.98 0.05 -3.37
CA PHE A 95 -15.60 -0.90 -2.33
C PHE A 95 -16.83 -1.53 -1.64
N PHE A 96 -17.81 -0.72 -1.23
CA PHE A 96 -19.05 -1.21 -0.61
C PHE A 96 -19.88 -2.07 -1.55
N MET A 97 -19.83 -1.81 -2.85
CA MET A 97 -20.46 -2.63 -3.88
C MET A 97 -19.72 -3.95 -4.12
N ALA A 98 -18.42 -4.01 -3.85
CA ALA A 98 -17.60 -5.21 -4.00
C ALA A 98 -17.62 -6.13 -2.77
N GLY A 99 -17.91 -5.60 -1.57
CA GLY A 99 -18.00 -6.36 -0.31
C GLY A 99 -19.40 -6.89 0.06
N ARG A 100 -20.34 -6.95 -0.89
CA ARG A 100 -21.67 -7.58 -0.71
C ARG A 100 -21.77 -8.97 -1.37
N GLU A 101 -20.71 -9.74 -1.30
CA GLU A 101 -20.71 -11.20 -1.51
C GLU A 101 -20.00 -11.87 -0.33
#